data_AF-A0A2S7QEP6-F1
#
_entry.id   AF-A0A2S7QEP6-F1
#
_cell.length_a   1.000
_cell.length_b   1.000
_cell.length_c   1.000
_cell.angle_alpha   90.00
_cell.angle_beta   90.00
_cell.angle_gamma   90.00
#
_symmetry.space_group_name_H-M   'P 1'
#
loop_
_entity.id
_entity.type
_entity.pdbx_description
1 polymer ?
#
loop_
_entity_poly.entity_id
_entity_poly.type
_entity_poly.pdbx_seq_one_letter_code
_entity_poly.pdbx_strand_id
1 'polypeptide(L)'
;MNISSISLKCPFAKEHELYKRLCGPDEALQLPGYPQILLQDTTELATFISKDLRILILEKIAHIGPLYHQAMKLRNIIISENPELHLVWYYNRIFIKPLPKYLLSFDFWNIYLISPASILGLEREIIRYSVLGFLYTYRYLVCYKSDFNIVIEKKLLLEGTT
;
A
#
# COMPACT_ATOMS: atom_id res chain seq x y z
N MET A 1 28.65 9.56 -6.35
CA MET A 1 28.22 8.15 -6.55
C MET A 1 27.17 8.15 -7.64
N ASN A 2 27.47 7.47 -8.75
CA ASN A 2 26.63 7.41 -9.93
C ASN A 2 25.49 6.41 -9.64
N ILE A 3 24.34 6.90 -9.18
CA ILE A 3 23.15 6.07 -9.03
C ILE A 3 22.65 5.84 -10.45
N SER A 4 23.07 4.73 -11.05
CA SER A 4 22.48 4.23 -12.27
C SER A 4 20.96 4.29 -12.10
N SER A 5 20.30 4.95 -13.05
CA SER A 5 18.84 5.05 -13.14
C SER A 5 18.27 3.66 -13.38
N ILE A 6 18.17 2.86 -12.30
CA ILE A 6 17.42 1.61 -12.31
C ILE A 6 15.99 2.01 -12.66
N SER A 7 15.60 1.75 -13.90
CA SER A 7 14.20 1.82 -14.34
C SER A 7 13.42 0.88 -13.42
N LEU A 8 12.78 1.48 -12.42
CA LEU A 8 12.03 0.74 -11.44
C LEU A 8 10.73 0.27 -12.09
N LYS A 9 10.58 -1.05 -12.18
CA LYS A 9 9.41 -1.72 -12.73
C LYS A 9 8.40 -2.02 -11.62
N CYS A 10 7.16 -2.34 -12.02
CA CYS A 10 6.17 -2.89 -11.11
C CYS A 10 6.76 -4.12 -10.39
N PRO A 11 6.53 -4.29 -9.06
CA PRO A 11 7.12 -5.39 -8.30
C PRO A 11 6.58 -6.78 -8.65
N PHE A 12 5.55 -6.86 -9.51
CA PHE A 12 4.94 -8.10 -9.99
C PHE A 12 4.57 -8.00 -11.46
N ALA A 13 4.44 -9.15 -12.12
CA ALA A 13 3.96 -9.26 -13.50
C ALA A 13 2.43 -9.15 -13.57
N LYS A 14 1.87 -8.79 -14.74
CA LYS A 14 0.43 -8.54 -14.88
C LYS A 14 -0.42 -9.77 -14.55
N GLU A 15 0.05 -10.96 -14.91
CA GLU A 15 -0.61 -12.23 -14.60
C GLU A 15 -0.71 -12.54 -13.09
N HIS A 16 0.11 -11.88 -12.27
CA HIS A 16 0.13 -12.03 -10.82
C HIS A 16 -0.66 -10.93 -10.10
N GLU A 17 -1.35 -10.05 -10.82
CA GLU A 17 -2.15 -9.02 -10.17
C GLU A 17 -3.32 -9.66 -9.40
N LEU A 18 -3.51 -9.20 -8.16
CA LEU A 18 -4.58 -9.69 -7.30
C LEU A 18 -5.87 -8.87 -7.46
N TYR A 19 -5.80 -7.76 -8.20
CA TYR A 19 -6.95 -6.89 -8.42
C TYR A 19 -7.06 -6.43 -9.87
N LYS A 20 -8.03 -7.01 -10.60
CA LYS A 20 -8.22 -6.82 -12.06
C LYS A 20 -9.21 -5.72 -12.44
N ARG A 21 -9.90 -5.10 -11.47
CA ARG A 21 -11.08 -4.24 -11.73
C ARG A 21 -10.76 -2.89 -12.38
N LEU A 22 -9.49 -2.48 -12.45
CA LEU A 22 -9.11 -1.24 -13.15
C LEU A 22 -9.22 -1.34 -14.69
N CYS A 23 -9.53 -2.52 -15.24
CA CYS A 23 -9.60 -2.79 -16.69
C CYS A 23 -11.03 -2.86 -17.29
N GLY A 24 -12.10 -2.67 -16.51
CA GLY A 24 -13.48 -2.87 -16.99
C GLY A 24 -14.07 -1.67 -17.74
N PRO A 25 -14.68 -1.83 -18.93
CA PRO A 25 -15.20 -0.72 -19.74
C PRO A 25 -16.51 -0.09 -19.23
N ASP A 26 -17.28 -0.76 -18.35
CA ASP A 26 -18.69 -0.39 -18.08
C ASP A 26 -19.09 -0.15 -16.62
N GLU A 27 -18.18 -0.29 -15.64
CA GLU A 27 -18.52 -0.07 -14.23
C GLU A 27 -17.65 1.03 -13.65
N ALA A 28 -18.29 2.17 -13.33
CA ALA A 28 -17.79 3.35 -12.63
C ALA A 28 -16.27 3.33 -12.33
N LEU A 29 -15.53 4.15 -13.07
CA LEU A 29 -14.12 4.52 -12.92
C LEU A 29 -13.80 5.04 -11.50
N GLN A 30 -13.91 4.19 -10.48
CA GLN A 30 -13.65 4.50 -9.08
C GLN A 30 -12.35 3.85 -8.64
N LEU A 31 -11.66 4.47 -7.69
CA LEU A 31 -10.45 3.90 -7.13
C LEU A 31 -10.79 2.65 -6.30
N PRO A 32 -10.12 1.51 -6.53
CA PRO A 32 -10.37 0.28 -5.78
C PRO A 32 -10.29 0.43 -4.27
N GLY A 33 -11.40 0.14 -3.58
CA GLY A 33 -11.53 0.29 -2.13
C GLY A 33 -12.00 1.68 -1.67
N TYR A 34 -12.14 2.64 -2.59
CA TYR A 34 -12.53 4.02 -2.33
C TYR A 34 -13.60 4.47 -3.35
N PRO A 35 -14.87 4.05 -3.17
CA PRO A 35 -15.94 4.34 -4.13
C PRO A 35 -16.22 5.84 -4.32
N GLN A 36 -15.82 6.67 -3.36
CA GLN A 36 -15.94 8.13 -3.44
C GLN A 36 -14.89 8.80 -4.35
N ILE A 37 -13.79 8.12 -4.65
CA ILE A 37 -12.70 8.69 -5.45
C ILE A 37 -12.87 8.28 -6.91
N LEU A 38 -13.15 9.24 -7.78
CA LEU A 38 -13.33 9.02 -9.21
C LEU A 38 -12.00 9.14 -9.96
N LEU A 39 -11.71 8.21 -10.87
CA LEU A 39 -10.47 8.21 -11.65
C LEU A 39 -10.43 9.34 -12.70
N GLN A 40 -11.60 9.85 -13.09
CA GLN A 40 -11.75 10.98 -14.02
C GLN A 40 -11.39 12.32 -13.37
N ASP A 41 -11.58 12.47 -12.06
CA ASP A 41 -11.17 13.67 -11.33
C ASP A 41 -9.69 13.54 -10.99
N THR A 42 -8.84 13.93 -11.94
CA THR A 42 -7.39 13.81 -11.79
C THR A 42 -6.85 14.64 -10.62
N THR A 43 -7.51 15.74 -10.25
CA THR A 43 -7.05 16.63 -9.18
C THR A 43 -7.36 16.04 -7.82
N GLU A 44 -8.60 15.57 -7.61
CA GLU A 44 -8.97 14.86 -6.39
C GLU A 44 -8.16 13.56 -6.25
N LEU A 45 -8.04 12.78 -7.32
CA LEU A 45 -7.30 11.53 -7.33
C LEU A 45 -5.81 11.73 -6.98
N ALA A 46 -5.15 12.71 -7.60
CA ALA A 46 -3.74 12.98 -7.30
C ALA A 46 -3.56 13.41 -5.84
N THR A 47 -4.43 14.29 -5.34
CA THR A 47 -4.41 14.76 -3.95
C THR A 47 -4.61 13.59 -2.97
N PHE A 48 -5.57 12.70 -3.28
CA PHE A 48 -5.83 11.51 -2.50
C PHE A 48 -4.63 10.57 -2.48
N ILE A 49 -4.08 10.20 -3.65
CA ILE A 49 -2.93 9.28 -3.76
C ILE A 49 -1.71 9.86 -3.02
N SER A 50 -1.41 11.14 -3.21
CA SER A 50 -0.32 11.82 -2.51
C SER A 50 -0.50 11.73 -1.00
N LYS A 51 -1.72 11.96 -0.48
CA LYS A 51 -1.98 11.90 0.96
C LYS A 51 -1.95 10.47 1.50
N ASP A 52 -2.56 9.51 0.81
CA ASP A 52 -2.74 8.13 1.28
C ASP A 52 -1.43 7.32 1.27
N LEU A 53 -0.52 7.65 0.36
CA LEU A 53 0.74 6.91 0.15
C LEU A 53 1.98 7.61 0.72
N ARG A 54 1.86 8.83 1.27
CA ARG A 54 2.96 9.52 1.95
C ARG A 54 3.25 8.91 3.32
N ILE A 55 3.93 7.78 3.30
CA ILE A 55 4.33 7.06 4.51
C ILE A 55 5.76 7.47 4.87
N LEU A 56 5.93 8.04 6.07
CA LEU A 56 7.22 8.41 6.63
C LEU A 56 7.91 7.16 7.20
N ILE A 57 8.83 6.59 6.43
CA ILE A 57 9.58 5.36 6.80
C ILE A 57 10.91 5.73 7.49
N LEU A 58 11.03 6.93 8.07
CA LEU A 58 12.36 7.48 8.30
C LEU A 58 13.22 6.72 9.33
N GLU A 59 12.67 5.97 10.29
CA GLU A 59 13.51 5.35 11.35
C GLU A 59 13.00 4.00 11.89
N LYS A 60 11.90 3.44 11.37
CA LYS A 60 11.18 2.30 11.99
C LYS A 60 11.58 0.91 11.51
N ILE A 61 12.42 0.81 10.48
CA ILE A 61 12.67 -0.47 9.77
C ILE A 61 13.39 -1.49 10.66
N ALA A 62 14.22 -1.05 11.60
CA ALA A 62 15.03 -1.93 12.46
C ALA A 62 14.22 -2.79 13.44
N HIS A 63 12.92 -2.51 13.63
CA HIS A 63 12.08 -3.20 14.63
C HIS A 63 10.75 -3.74 14.08
N ILE A 64 10.61 -3.89 12.76
CA ILE A 64 9.41 -4.48 12.17
C ILE A 64 9.44 -6.00 12.41
N GLY A 65 8.73 -6.43 13.46
CA GLY A 65 8.53 -7.85 13.76
C GLY A 65 7.26 -8.40 13.11
N PRO A 66 7.22 -9.70 12.77
CA PRO A 66 6.02 -10.36 12.24
C PRO A 66 4.79 -10.20 13.15
N LEU A 67 3.59 -10.28 12.57
CA LEU A 67 2.33 -10.09 13.28
C LEU A 67 2.13 -11.06 14.45
N TYR A 68 2.54 -12.33 14.30
CA TYR A 68 2.49 -13.31 15.37
C TYR A 68 3.34 -12.86 16.57
N HIS A 69 4.50 -12.24 16.32
CA HIS A 69 5.36 -11.73 17.38
C HIS A 69 4.73 -10.48 18.02
N GLN A 70 4.05 -9.63 17.25
CA GLN A 70 3.26 -8.53 17.84
C GLN A 70 2.17 -9.07 18.77
N ALA A 71 1.48 -10.14 18.37
CA ALA A 71 0.48 -10.82 19.20
C ALA A 71 1.10 -11.45 20.46
N MET A 72 2.27 -12.11 20.35
CA MET A 72 3.01 -12.65 21.51
C MET A 72 3.43 -11.56 22.50
N LYS A 73 3.74 -10.36 22.01
CA LYS A 73 4.01 -9.17 22.82
C LYS A 73 2.74 -8.54 23.43
N LEU A 74 1.59 -9.20 23.30
CA LEU A 74 0.28 -8.72 23.73
C LEU A 74 -0.08 -7.37 23.10
N ARG A 75 0.43 -7.09 21.88
CA ARG A 75 0.04 -5.89 21.15
C ARG A 75 -1.29 -6.12 20.46
N ASN A 76 -2.23 -5.24 20.74
CA ASN A 76 -3.46 -5.08 20.00
C ASN A 76 -3.18 -4.39 18.67
N ILE A 77 -3.49 -5.07 17.58
CA ILE A 77 -3.36 -4.57 16.22
C ILE A 77 -4.59 -3.71 15.90
N ILE A 78 -4.37 -2.42 15.67
CA ILE A 78 -5.42 -1.45 15.35
C ILE A 78 -5.28 -1.04 13.89
N ILE A 79 -6.38 -1.17 13.13
CA ILE A 79 -6.44 -0.66 11.75
C ILE A 79 -6.40 0.88 11.78
N SER A 80 -5.58 1.47 10.92
CA SER A 80 -5.57 2.93 10.74
C SER A 80 -5.36 3.30 9.28
N GLU A 81 -6.31 4.02 8.69
CA GLU A 81 -6.12 4.54 7.32
C GLU A 81 -5.11 5.69 7.24
N ASN A 82 -4.68 6.26 8.37
CA ASN A 82 -3.68 7.32 8.39
C ASN A 82 -2.27 6.74 8.13
N PRO A 83 -1.60 7.08 7.02
CA PRO A 83 -0.27 6.56 6.70
C PRO A 83 0.81 6.93 7.71
N GLU A 84 0.68 8.05 8.42
CA GLU A 84 1.62 8.49 9.46
C GLU A 84 1.61 7.56 10.68
N LEU A 85 0.48 6.90 10.93
CA LEU A 85 0.32 5.97 12.03
C LEU A 85 0.79 4.55 11.70
N HIS A 86 1.11 4.24 10.45
CA HIS A 86 1.59 2.90 10.10
C HIS A 86 2.84 2.55 10.92
N LEU A 87 2.77 1.44 11.65
CA LEU A 87 3.76 0.94 12.61
C LEU A 87 4.09 1.88 13.78
N VAL A 88 3.27 2.89 14.05
CA VAL A 88 3.33 3.60 15.33
C VAL A 88 2.82 2.65 16.42
N TRP A 89 3.55 2.58 17.52
CA TRP A 89 3.11 1.88 18.72
C TRP A 89 2.73 2.88 19.83
N TYR A 90 1.76 2.51 20.64
CA TYR A 90 1.39 3.27 21.84
C TYR A 90 0.89 2.30 22.90
N TYR A 91 1.65 2.17 24.00
CA TYR A 91 1.47 1.11 24.98
C TYR A 91 1.44 -0.28 24.33
N ASN A 92 0.34 -1.02 24.53
CA ASN A 92 0.06 -2.32 23.96
C ASN A 92 -0.65 -2.23 22.61
N ARG A 93 -0.60 -1.11 21.90
CA ARG A 93 -1.25 -0.95 20.58
C ARG A 93 -0.20 -0.78 19.50
N ILE A 94 -0.48 -1.33 18.33
CA ILE A 94 0.25 -1.06 17.10
C ILE A 94 -0.75 -0.71 16.01
N PHE A 95 -0.53 0.43 15.35
CA PHE A 95 -1.38 0.88 14.27
C PHE A 95 -0.84 0.36 12.94
N ILE A 96 -1.70 -0.27 12.14
CA ILE A 96 -1.33 -0.81 10.84
C ILE A 96 -2.34 -0.33 9.82
N LYS A 97 -1.83 0.44 8.85
CA LYS A 97 -2.57 0.75 7.62
C LYS A 97 -2.76 -0.49 6.76
N PRO A 98 -4.00 -0.86 6.39
CA PRO A 98 -4.29 -1.95 5.46
C PRO A 98 -3.62 -1.73 4.11
N LEU A 99 -3.29 -2.80 3.40
CA LEU A 99 -2.72 -2.69 2.05
C LEU A 99 -3.82 -2.21 1.09
N PRO A 100 -3.70 -1.02 0.48
CA PRO A 100 -4.72 -0.52 -0.43
C PRO A 100 -4.87 -1.41 -1.66
N LYS A 101 -6.12 -1.73 -2.03
CA LYS A 101 -6.42 -2.64 -3.16
C LYS A 101 -5.84 -2.15 -4.48
N TYR A 102 -5.81 -0.84 -4.70
CA TYR A 102 -5.29 -0.27 -5.93
C TYR A 102 -3.79 -0.54 -6.11
N LEU A 103 -3.01 -0.75 -5.04
CA LEU A 103 -1.60 -1.16 -5.14
C LEU A 103 -1.42 -2.61 -5.60
N LEU A 104 -2.49 -3.41 -5.60
CA LEU A 104 -2.50 -4.79 -6.08
C LEU A 104 -2.87 -4.91 -7.57
N SER A 105 -3.12 -3.78 -8.24
CA SER A 105 -3.40 -3.75 -9.67
C SER A 105 -2.16 -3.33 -10.45
N PHE A 106 -1.81 -4.10 -11.48
CA PHE A 106 -0.65 -3.82 -12.31
C PHE A 106 -0.81 -2.48 -13.06
N ASP A 107 -2.03 -2.17 -13.51
CA ASP A 107 -2.30 -0.96 -14.28
C ASP A 107 -2.17 0.30 -13.42
N PHE A 108 -2.53 0.24 -12.13
CA PHE A 108 -2.32 1.36 -11.20
C PHE A 108 -0.84 1.77 -11.14
N TRP A 109 0.05 0.78 -11.03
CA TRP A 109 1.50 1.03 -11.01
C TRP A 109 1.97 1.70 -12.29
N ASN A 110 1.56 1.18 -13.44
CA ASN A 110 2.00 1.71 -14.72
C ASN A 110 1.46 3.13 -14.98
N ILE A 111 0.19 3.37 -14.70
CA ILE A 111 -0.47 4.65 -14.97
C ILE A 111 0.01 5.73 -13.99
N TYR A 112 0.02 5.45 -12.69
CA TYR A 112 0.21 6.49 -11.67
C TYR A 112 1.62 6.54 -11.08
N LEU A 113 2.30 5.40 -10.92
CA LEU A 113 3.61 5.36 -10.23
C LEU A 113 4.79 5.38 -11.21
N ILE A 114 4.66 4.75 -12.38
CA ILE A 114 5.77 4.54 -13.32
C ILE A 114 5.74 5.55 -14.48
N SER A 115 4.56 5.79 -15.07
CA SER A 115 4.43 6.64 -16.26
C SER A 115 4.96 8.07 -16.04
N PRO A 116 5.73 8.64 -16.99
CA PRO A 116 6.12 10.06 -16.99
C PRO A 116 4.93 11.01 -17.13
N ALA A 117 3.82 10.54 -17.72
CA ALA A 117 2.60 11.31 -17.88
C ALA A 117 1.64 11.17 -16.68
N SER A 118 2.11 10.64 -15.55
CA SER A 118 1.30 10.48 -14.34
C SER A 118 0.80 11.84 -13.81
N ILE A 119 -0.44 11.85 -13.33
CA ILE A 119 -1.07 13.00 -12.65
C ILE A 119 -0.35 13.42 -11.37
N LEU A 120 0.54 12.58 -10.82
CA LEU A 120 1.32 12.88 -9.61
C LEU A 120 2.46 13.86 -9.87
N GLY A 121 2.79 14.14 -11.15
CA GLY A 121 3.80 15.12 -11.52
C GLY A 121 5.14 14.93 -10.81
N LEU A 122 5.64 16.00 -10.18
CA LEU A 122 6.94 16.01 -9.48
C LEU A 122 6.96 15.13 -8.21
N GLU A 123 5.80 14.85 -7.60
CA GLU A 123 5.73 14.08 -6.36
C GLU A 123 5.80 12.57 -6.59
N ARG A 124 5.61 12.14 -7.85
CA ARG A 124 5.55 10.72 -8.26
C ARG A 124 6.73 9.92 -7.71
N GLU A 125 7.93 10.45 -7.81
CA GLU A 125 9.14 9.76 -7.35
C GLU A 125 9.12 9.50 -5.84
N ILE A 126 8.79 10.52 -5.04
CA ILE A 126 8.71 10.42 -3.58
C ILE A 126 7.62 9.41 -3.20
N ILE A 127 6.44 9.53 -3.81
CA ILE A 127 5.31 8.62 -3.57
C ILE A 127 5.70 7.19 -3.92
N ARG A 128 6.37 6.98 -5.05
CA ARG A 128 6.84 5.66 -5.48
C ARG A 128 7.80 5.04 -4.47
N TYR A 129 8.74 5.81 -3.90
CA TYR A 129 9.60 5.32 -2.82
C TYR A 129 8.83 5.01 -1.53
N SER A 130 7.87 5.85 -1.15
CA SER A 130 7.01 5.59 0.02
C SER A 130 6.18 4.31 -0.15
N VAL A 131 5.61 4.08 -1.33
CA VAL A 131 4.88 2.83 -1.65
C VAL A 131 5.79 1.62 -1.53
N LEU A 132 7.00 1.67 -2.07
CA LEU A 132 7.94 0.55 -1.99
C LEU A 132 8.33 0.24 -0.55
N GLY A 133 8.60 1.26 0.25
CA GLY A 133 8.92 1.03 1.66
C GLY A 133 7.71 0.55 2.46
N PHE A 134 6.49 0.95 2.10
CA PHE A 134 5.26 0.38 2.67
C PHE A 134 5.06 -1.09 2.29
N LEU A 135 5.26 -1.47 1.03
CA LEU A 135 5.26 -2.89 0.65
C LEU A 135 6.36 -3.67 1.37
N TYR A 136 7.51 -3.02 1.57
CA TYR A 136 8.61 -3.60 2.33
C TYR A 136 8.21 -3.88 3.78
N THR A 137 7.43 -3.02 4.44
CA THR A 137 6.95 -3.32 5.80
C THR A 137 6.05 -4.57 5.84
N TYR A 138 5.16 -4.71 4.86
CA TYR A 138 4.27 -5.87 4.75
C TYR A 138 5.02 -7.20 4.58
N ARG A 139 6.17 -7.17 3.90
CA ARG A 139 7.06 -8.33 3.79
C ARG A 139 7.57 -8.82 5.15
N TYR A 140 7.76 -7.93 6.13
CA TYR A 140 8.21 -8.29 7.48
C TYR A 140 7.05 -8.57 8.44
N LEU A 141 5.89 -7.97 8.20
CA LEU A 141 4.68 -8.25 8.97
C LEU A 141 4.13 -9.66 8.68
N VAL A 142 4.22 -10.11 7.43
CA VAL A 142 3.63 -11.37 6.96
C VAL A 142 4.70 -12.34 6.50
N CYS A 143 5.34 -13.02 7.45
CA CYS A 143 6.42 -13.98 7.17
C CYS A 143 5.93 -15.43 7.11
N TYR A 144 4.94 -15.77 7.93
CA TYR A 144 4.45 -17.13 8.09
C TYR A 144 2.94 -17.24 7.82
N LYS A 145 2.45 -18.47 7.64
CA LYS A 145 1.02 -18.72 7.46
C LYS A 145 0.18 -18.23 8.65
N SER A 146 0.72 -18.29 9.87
CA SER A 146 0.08 -17.72 11.07
C SER A 146 -0.10 -16.20 10.96
N ASP A 147 0.91 -15.48 10.47
CA ASP A 147 0.80 -14.03 10.21
C ASP A 147 -0.29 -13.73 9.19
N PHE A 148 -0.35 -14.51 8.11
CA PHE A 148 -1.39 -14.37 7.10
C PHE A 148 -2.78 -14.60 7.68
N ASN A 149 -2.96 -15.58 8.57
CA ASN A 149 -4.24 -15.78 9.25
C ASN A 149 -4.61 -14.58 10.14
N ILE A 150 -3.62 -13.96 10.81
CA ILE A 150 -3.84 -12.72 11.59
C ILE A 150 -4.24 -11.58 10.66
N VAL A 151 -3.64 -11.45 9.48
CA VAL A 151 -4.03 -10.44 8.47
C VAL A 151 -5.50 -10.58 8.09
N ILE A 152 -5.96 -11.80 7.83
CA ILE A 152 -7.37 -12.08 7.50
C ILE A 152 -8.28 -11.78 8.69
N GLU A 153 -7.97 -12.31 9.88
CA GLU A 153 -8.74 -12.09 11.11
C GLU A 153 -8.88 -10.60 11.45
N LYS A 154 -7.79 -9.84 11.29
CA LYS A 154 -7.74 -8.40 11.54
C LYS A 154 -8.12 -7.55 10.34
N LYS A 155 -8.56 -8.14 9.23
CA LYS A 155 -8.97 -7.44 7.99
C LYS A 155 -7.95 -6.43 7.48
N LEU A 156 -6.66 -6.74 7.64
CA LEU A 156 -5.55 -5.91 7.14
C LEU A 156 -5.38 -6.02 5.60
N LEU A 157 -6.07 -6.99 5.00
CA LEU A 157 -6.37 -7.07 3.58
C LEU A 157 -7.89 -7.02 3.44
N LEU A 158 -8.39 -6.14 2.59
CA LEU A 158 -9.82 -6.02 2.34
C LEU A 158 -10.30 -7.21 1.51
N GLU A 159 -11.32 -7.93 2.01
CA GLU A 159 -11.95 -9.08 1.34
C GLU A 159 -12.36 -8.75 -0.10
N GLY A 160 -12.03 -9.65 -1.02
CA GLY A 160 -12.17 -9.48 -2.47
C GLY A 160 -11.23 -10.35 -3.31
N THR A 161 -10.46 -11.24 -2.69
CA THR A 161 -9.54 -12.18 -3.38
C THR A 161 -10.00 -13.63 -3.28
N THR A 162 -11.31 -13.88 -3.27
CA THR A 162 -11.89 -15.22 -3.46
C THR A 162 -12.89 -15.17 -4.59
#